data_AF-A0A7Z9E2M2-F1
#
_entry.id   AF-A0A7Z9E2M2-F1
#
_cell.length_a   1.000
_cell.length_b   1.000
_cell.length_c   1.000
_cell.angle_alpha   90.00
_cell.angle_beta   90.00
_cell.angle_gamma   90.00
#
_symmetry.space_group_name_H-M   'P 1'
#
loop_
_entity.id
_entity.type
_entity.pdbx_description
1 polymer ?
#
loop_
_entity_poly.entity_id
_entity_poly.type
_entity_poly.pdbx_seq_one_letter_code
_entity_poly.pdbx_strand_id
1 'polypeptide(L)' 'MRQSLEKTFDEIYIIDLHGNSKKKEVTPNGLPDKNVFDIQQGVAVCFMIKYPQEKTV' A
#
# COMPACT_ATOMS: atom_id res chain seq x y z
N MET A 1 9.15 1.74 10.72
CA MET A 1 8.05 2.36 9.94
C MET A 1 6.70 1.76 10.24
N ARG A 2 6.41 0.48 9.90
CA ARG A 2 5.06 -0.12 10.07
C ARG A 2 4.44 0.09 11.47
N GLN A 3 5.16 -0.26 12.52
CA GLN A 3 4.72 -0.04 13.91
C GLN A 3 4.41 1.43 14.24
N SER A 4 5.13 2.38 13.61
CA SER A 4 4.87 3.80 13.83
C SER A 4 3.57 4.22 13.17
N LEU A 5 3.28 3.72 11.96
CA LEU A 5 2.04 4.02 11.23
C LEU A 5 0.84 3.45 11.99
N GLU A 6 0.94 2.20 12.45
CA GLU A 6 -0.07 1.53 13.27
C GLU A 6 -0.38 2.30 14.56
N LYS A 7 0.64 2.89 15.20
CA LYS A 7 0.44 3.73 16.40
C LYS A 7 -0.10 5.14 16.10
N THR A 8 -0.05 5.59 14.83
CA THR A 8 -0.33 6.99 14.46
C THR A 8 -1.73 7.17 13.90
N PHE A 9 -2.22 6.20 13.14
CA PHE A 9 -3.50 6.22 12.45
C PHE A 9 -4.45 5.21 13.08
N ASP A 10 -5.73 5.55 13.11
CA ASP A 10 -6.77 4.71 13.71
C ASP A 10 -7.18 3.59 12.74
N GLU A 11 -7.19 3.90 11.43
CA GLU A 11 -7.48 2.92 10.38
C GLU A 11 -6.46 3.03 9.24
N ILE A 12 -6.06 1.87 8.71
CA ILE A 12 -5.13 1.77 7.58
C ILE A 12 -5.70 0.77 6.57
N TYR A 13 -6.05 1.25 5.38
CA TYR A 13 -6.47 0.43 4.25
C TYR A 13 -5.38 0.45 3.17
N ILE A 14 -4.97 -0.73 2.72
CA ILE A 14 -3.90 -0.88 1.72
C ILE A 14 -4.42 -1.74 0.58
N ILE A 15 -4.29 -1.22 -0.65
CA ILE A 15 -4.53 -1.96 -1.89
C ILE A 15 -3.18 -2.11 -2.59
N ASP A 16 -2.67 -3.34 -2.63
CA ASP A 16 -1.42 -3.68 -3.32
C ASP A 16 -1.66 -3.85 -4.82
N LEU A 17 -1.00 -3.01 -5.63
CA LEU A 17 -1.09 -3.05 -7.09
C LEU A 17 0.05 -3.86 -7.73
N HIS A 18 0.93 -4.46 -6.92
CA HIS A 18 2.04 -5.30 -7.39
C HIS A 18 2.94 -4.56 -8.39
N GLY A 19 3.38 -5.23 -9.46
CA GLY A 19 4.17 -4.65 -10.53
C GLY A 19 5.65 -4.46 -10.18
N ASN A 20 6.22 -5.24 -9.25
CA ASN A 20 7.65 -5.19 -8.98
C ASN A 20 8.44 -6.02 -9.99
N SER A 21 8.93 -5.35 -11.04
CA SER A 21 9.72 -5.98 -12.11
C SER A 21 11.05 -6.58 -11.62
N LYS A 22 11.64 -6.05 -10.54
CA LYS A 22 12.89 -6.59 -9.98
C LYS A 22 12.68 -7.96 -9.31
N LYS A 23 11.51 -8.16 -8.71
CA LYS A 23 11.10 -9.45 -8.15
C LYS A 23 10.63 -10.44 -9.22
N LYS A 24 10.47 -10.00 -10.47
CA LYS A 24 9.92 -10.78 -11.58
C LYS A 24 8.55 -11.38 -11.20
N GLU A 25 7.70 -10.55 -10.59
CA GLU A 25 6.35 -10.93 -10.24
C GLU A 25 5.59 -11.38 -11.50
N VAL A 26 4.78 -12.43 -11.33
CA VAL A 26 3.95 -12.99 -12.39
C VAL A 26 2.52 -13.04 -11.90
N THR A 27 1.61 -12.69 -12.80
CA THR A 27 0.18 -12.85 -12.56
C THR A 27 -0.17 -14.32 -12.39
N PRO A 28 -1.35 -14.65 -11.81
CA PRO A 28 -1.82 -16.05 -11.71
C PRO A 28 -1.88 -16.78 -13.06
N ASN A 29 -1.97 -16.03 -14.17
CA ASN A 29 -1.97 -16.57 -15.53
C ASN A 29 -0.54 -16.72 -16.13
N GLY A 30 0.50 -16.50 -15.33
CA GLY A 30 1.91 -16.65 -15.73
C GLY A 30 2.48 -15.51 -16.58
N LEU A 31 1.68 -14.48 -16.89
CA LEU A 31 2.17 -13.28 -17.57
C LEU A 31 2.96 -12.39 -16.61
N PRO A 32 3.95 -11.62 -17.09
CA PRO A 32 4.65 -10.64 -16.25
C PRO A 32 3.65 -9.70 -15.57
N ASP A 33 3.80 -9.53 -14.27
CA ASP A 33 3.02 -8.58 -13.50
C ASP A 33 3.55 -7.17 -13.82
N LYS A 34 2.75 -6.41 -14.58
CA LYS A 34 3.15 -5.10 -15.08
C LYS A 34 2.79 -4.03 -14.09
N ASN A 35 3.77 -3.18 -13.80
CA ASN A 35 3.53 -1.97 -13.05
C ASN A 35 2.53 -1.06 -13.76
N VAL A 36 1.69 -0.39 -12.97
CA VAL A 36 0.69 0.58 -13.46
C VAL A 36 1.32 1.89 -13.95
N PHE A 37 2.60 2.13 -13.62
CA PHE A 37 3.42 3.23 -14.13
C PHE A 37 4.70 2.70 -14.82
N ASP A 38 5.38 3.55 -15.59
CA ASP A 38 6.64 3.21 -16.27
C ASP A 38 7.85 3.16 -15.30
N ILE A 39 7.74 2.41 -14.20
CA ILE A 39 8.78 2.24 -13.16
C ILE A 39 8.97 0.76 -12.79
N GLN A 40 10.07 0.43 -12.10
CA GLN A 40 10.40 -0.96 -11.72
C GLN A 40 9.93 -1.37 -10.31
N GLN A 41 9.65 -0.40 -9.44
CA GLN A 41 9.29 -0.65 -8.05
C GLN A 41 7.77 -0.84 -7.92
N GLY A 42 7.34 -1.85 -7.17
CA GLY A 42 5.92 -2.12 -6.95
C GLY A 42 5.18 -0.97 -6.28
N VAL A 43 3.87 -0.90 -6.51
CA VAL A 43 3.01 0.24 -6.13
C VAL A 43 1.86 -0.24 -5.27
N ALA A 44 1.44 0.58 -4.31
CA ALA A 44 0.22 0.37 -3.54
C ALA A 44 -0.50 1.70 -3.32
N VAL A 45 -1.82 1.64 -3.16
CA VAL A 45 -2.66 2.77 -2.71
C VAL A 45 -2.97 2.57 -1.24
N CYS A 46 -2.71 3.59 -0.43
CA CYS A 46 -2.91 3.54 1.01
C CYS A 46 -3.86 4.65 1.46
N PHE A 47 -4.93 4.31 2.17
CA PHE A 47 -5.75 5.26 2.93
C PHE A 47 -5.39 5.13 4.40
N MET A 48 -4.94 6.21 5.01
CA MET A 48 -4.55 6.27 6.42
C MET A 48 -5.43 7.30 7.12
N ILE A 49 -6.34 6.83 7.98
CA ILE A 49 -7.36 7.66 8.61
C ILE A 49 -6.94 7.96 10.05
N LYS A 50 -7.07 9.23 10.43
CA LYS A 50 -6.93 9.67 11.81
C LYS A 50 -8.16 10.48 12.19
N TYR A 51 -8.91 10.00 13.17
CA TYR A 51 -10.11 10.69 13.63
C TYR A 51 -9.72 11.89 14.52
N PRO A 52 -10.50 12.98 14.48
CA PRO A 52 -10.37 14.03 15.48
C PRO A 52 -10.59 13.41 16.86
N GLN A 53 -9.70 13.70 17.81
CA GLN A 53 -9.95 13.33 19.19
C GLN A 53 -11.16 14.13 19.67
N GLU A 54 -12.22 13.45 20.13
CA GLU A 54 -13.29 14.12 20.87
C GLU A 54 -12.64 14.82 22.06
N LYS A 55 -12.74 16.16 22.08
CA LYS A 55 -12.41 16.91 23.28
C LYS A 55 -13.48 16.58 24.30
N THR A 56 -13.20 15.67 25.22
CA THR A 56 -14.00 15.53 26.44
C THR A 56 -13.92 16.88 27.14
N VAL A 57 -15.03 17.63 27.12
CA VAL A 57 -15.21 18.89 27.87
C VAL A 57 -15.41 18.55 29.33
#